data_AF-X1KC09-F1
#
_entry.id   AF-X1KC09-F1
#
_cell.length_a   1.000
_cell.length_b   1.000
_cell.length_c   1.000
_cell.angle_alpha   90.00
_cell.angle_beta   90.00
_cell.angle_gamma   90.00
#
_symmetry.space_group_name_H-M   'P 1'
#
loop_
_entity.id
_entity.type
_entity.pdbx_description
1 polymer ?
#
loop_
_entity_poly.entity_id
_entity_poly.type
_entity_poly.pdbx_seq_one_letter_code
_entity_poly.pdbx_strand_id
1 'polypeptide(L)'
;FLATKITFINEIANLCDKVGADVHQIAKAMGLDGRISPKFLHPGPGYGGSCFPKDTEALYHFSSTCGYDFKLLKGVISANKRQRELMLEKIKHHIGNLKGKTIGILGLAFKQNTDDIRKSPAIDIIILLLKEGALIRCFDPLAMDNTRKILPNLTYCQDEYETVEGCDALVIATEWNQFRNLDLLKIKKLLKSPILLDLRNLYDPDKTKTLGFIYEGVGRKKYIKK
;
A
#
# COMPACT_ATOMS: atom_id res chain seq x y z
N PHE A 1 17.70 -10.66 -2.51
CA PHE A 1 17.22 -11.22 -1.22
C PHE A 1 16.24 -10.30 -0.48
N LEU A 2 16.54 -9.00 -0.26
CA LEU A 2 15.61 -8.10 0.46
C LEU A 2 14.21 -8.02 -0.16
N ALA A 3 14.11 -7.96 -1.50
CA ALA A 3 12.85 -8.07 -2.24
C ALA A 3 12.07 -9.35 -1.89
N THR A 4 12.77 -10.48 -1.75
CA THR A 4 12.18 -11.77 -1.33
C THR A 4 11.56 -11.68 0.06
N LYS A 5 12.21 -11.02 1.03
CA LYS A 5 11.65 -10.85 2.38
C LYS A 5 10.36 -10.04 2.38
N ILE A 6 10.36 -8.91 1.64
CA ILE A 6 9.16 -8.06 1.51
C ILE A 6 8.02 -8.85 0.85
N THR A 7 8.30 -9.50 -0.28
CA THR A 7 7.27 -10.27 -0.98
C THR A 7 6.76 -11.44 -0.15
N PHE A 8 7.64 -12.13 0.57
CA PHE A 8 7.24 -13.21 1.47
C PHE A 8 6.26 -12.72 2.53
N ILE A 9 6.57 -11.63 3.24
CA ILE A 9 5.67 -11.14 4.29
C ILE A 9 4.36 -10.58 3.72
N ASN A 10 4.37 -10.06 2.49
CA ASN A 10 3.14 -9.66 1.79
C ASN A 10 2.25 -10.86 1.46
N GLU A 11 2.80 -11.96 0.98
CA GLU A 11 2.03 -13.19 0.73
C GLU A 11 1.42 -13.76 2.03
N ILE A 12 2.19 -13.74 3.13
CA ILE A 12 1.66 -14.08 4.45
C ILE A 12 0.54 -13.12 4.87
N ALA A 13 0.69 -11.81 4.61
CA ALA A 13 -0.35 -10.83 4.91
C ALA A 13 -1.64 -11.10 4.11
N ASN A 14 -1.52 -11.42 2.83
CA ASN A 14 -2.65 -11.77 1.97
C ASN A 14 -3.39 -13.01 2.52
N LEU A 15 -2.65 -14.02 2.99
CA LEU A 15 -3.22 -15.19 3.66
C LEU A 15 -3.90 -14.81 4.98
N CYS A 16 -3.26 -13.96 5.80
CA CYS A 16 -3.83 -13.47 7.06
C CYS A 16 -5.21 -12.83 6.86
N ASP A 17 -5.38 -12.05 5.80
CA ASP A 17 -6.67 -11.44 5.46
C ASP A 17 -7.76 -12.47 5.10
N LYS A 18 -7.39 -13.68 4.66
CA LYS A 18 -8.32 -14.78 4.34
C LYS A 18 -8.63 -15.68 5.53
N VAL A 19 -7.74 -15.77 6.52
CA VAL A 19 -7.88 -16.70 7.67
C VAL A 19 -8.17 -16.00 8.98
N GLY A 20 -8.10 -14.66 9.03
CA GLY A 20 -8.40 -13.87 10.22
C GLY A 20 -7.24 -13.75 11.19
N ALA A 21 -6.00 -13.78 10.69
CA ALA A 21 -4.78 -13.65 11.47
C ALA A 21 -4.21 -12.23 11.40
N ASP A 22 -3.24 -11.91 12.28
CA ASP A 22 -2.50 -10.64 12.25
C ASP A 22 -1.05 -10.88 11.82
N VAL A 23 -0.69 -10.41 10.63
CA VAL A 23 0.65 -10.53 10.07
C VAL A 23 1.72 -9.84 10.92
N HIS A 24 1.38 -8.81 11.71
CA HIS A 24 2.35 -8.19 12.61
C HIS A 24 2.77 -9.15 13.72
N GLN A 25 1.86 -10.00 14.21
CA GLN A 25 2.20 -11.03 15.20
C GLN A 25 3.12 -12.09 14.60
N ILE A 26 2.83 -12.51 13.37
CA ILE A 26 3.67 -13.48 12.64
C ILE A 26 5.06 -12.91 12.35
N ALA A 27 5.13 -11.68 11.81
CA ALA A 27 6.40 -11.00 11.54
C ALA A 27 7.25 -10.86 12.80
N LYS A 28 6.63 -10.49 13.93
CA LYS A 28 7.29 -10.41 15.23
C LYS A 28 7.82 -11.78 15.67
N ALA A 29 6.99 -12.82 15.62
CA ALA A 29 7.39 -14.18 16.02
C ALA A 29 8.55 -14.70 15.17
N MET A 30 8.51 -14.49 13.85
CA MET A 30 9.62 -14.83 12.95
C MET A 30 10.91 -14.08 13.30
N GLY A 31 10.80 -12.79 13.61
CA GLY A 31 11.95 -11.94 13.94
C GLY A 31 12.59 -12.20 15.31
N LEU A 32 11.98 -13.04 16.17
CA LEU A 32 12.59 -13.49 17.42
C LEU A 32 13.66 -14.57 17.20
N ASP A 33 13.61 -15.27 16.06
CA ASP A 33 14.66 -16.20 15.68
C ASP A 33 15.89 -15.43 15.22
N GLY A 34 17.03 -15.61 15.90
CA GLY A 34 18.28 -14.90 15.58
C GLY A 34 18.80 -15.11 14.16
N ARG A 35 18.32 -16.14 13.45
CA ARG A 35 18.66 -16.40 12.03
C ARG A 35 17.84 -15.53 11.07
N ILE A 36 16.72 -14.99 11.53
CA ILE A 36 15.79 -14.18 10.73
C ILE A 36 15.81 -12.76 11.28
N SER A 37 16.50 -11.84 10.57
CA SER A 37 16.43 -10.43 10.94
C SER A 37 14.98 -9.91 10.91
N PRO A 38 14.53 -9.15 11.92
CA PRO A 38 13.19 -8.55 11.92
C PRO A 38 13.03 -7.44 10.86
N LYS A 39 14.13 -6.94 10.29
CA LYS A 39 14.09 -5.91 9.23
C LYS A 39 13.53 -6.48 7.93
N PHE A 40 12.84 -5.64 7.16
CA PHE A 40 12.21 -6.00 5.88
C PHE A 40 11.08 -7.05 6.00
N LEU A 41 10.42 -7.11 7.17
CA LEU A 41 9.23 -7.92 7.43
C LEU A 41 8.00 -7.05 7.73
N HIS A 42 7.89 -5.91 7.05
CA HIS A 42 6.73 -5.03 7.14
C HIS A 42 5.89 -5.19 5.87
N PRO A 43 4.65 -5.70 5.97
CA PRO A 43 3.79 -5.87 4.81
C PRO A 43 3.21 -4.54 4.34
N GLY A 44 2.88 -4.48 3.05
CA GLY A 44 2.23 -3.32 2.45
C GLY A 44 1.86 -3.52 0.98
N PRO A 45 1.85 -2.45 0.15
CA PRO A 45 1.39 -2.51 -1.23
C PRO A 45 2.41 -3.13 -2.20
N GLY A 46 3.51 -3.66 -1.68
CA GLY A 46 4.66 -4.15 -2.44
C GLY A 46 5.88 -3.23 -2.34
N TYR A 47 7.00 -3.68 -2.88
CA TYR A 47 8.21 -2.87 -3.00
C TYR A 47 8.26 -2.10 -4.31
N GLY A 48 8.97 -0.97 -4.30
CA GLY A 48 9.22 -0.13 -5.47
C GLY A 48 10.61 0.49 -5.46
N GLY A 49 10.74 1.68 -6.05
CA GLY A 49 12.00 2.40 -6.18
C GLY A 49 12.83 1.89 -7.35
N SER A 50 13.99 2.51 -7.55
CA SER A 50 14.83 2.18 -8.71
C SER A 50 15.66 0.91 -8.57
N CYS A 51 16.00 0.52 -7.34
CA CYS A 51 16.94 -0.58 -7.12
C CYS A 51 16.23 -1.95 -7.20
N PHE A 52 15.25 -2.22 -6.34
CA PHE A 52 14.70 -3.58 -6.24
C PHE A 52 14.03 -4.10 -7.52
N PRO A 53 13.11 -3.37 -8.18
CA PRO A 53 12.52 -3.84 -9.43
C PRO A 53 13.58 -4.05 -10.52
N LYS A 54 14.46 -3.08 -10.74
CA LYS A 54 15.53 -3.15 -11.75
C LYS A 54 16.45 -4.33 -11.51
N ASP A 55 16.98 -4.47 -10.30
CA ASP A 55 17.99 -5.47 -9.98
C ASP A 55 17.40 -6.88 -9.98
N THR A 56 16.14 -7.04 -9.55
CA THR A 56 15.45 -8.34 -9.60
C THR A 56 15.12 -8.76 -11.03
N GLU A 57 14.59 -7.84 -11.84
CA GLU A 57 14.32 -8.10 -13.27
C GLU A 57 15.61 -8.40 -14.05
N ALA A 58 16.68 -7.62 -13.84
CA ALA A 58 17.96 -7.82 -14.49
C ALA A 58 18.60 -9.17 -14.12
N LEU A 59 18.58 -9.55 -12.83
CA LEU A 59 19.11 -10.83 -12.38
C LEU A 59 18.31 -12.01 -12.93
N TYR A 60 16.98 -11.91 -13.01
CA TYR A 60 16.14 -12.96 -13.61
C TYR A 60 16.37 -13.08 -15.13
N HIS A 61 16.54 -11.96 -15.82
CA HIS A 61 16.87 -11.97 -17.24
C HIS A 61 18.24 -12.62 -17.47
N PHE A 62 19.26 -12.22 -16.70
CA PHE A 62 20.60 -12.80 -16.78
C PHE A 62 20.58 -14.31 -16.52
N SER A 63 19.86 -14.77 -15.49
CA SER A 63 19.76 -16.20 -15.21
C SER A 63 19.15 -16.97 -16.39
N SER A 64 18.12 -16.40 -17.01
CA SER A 64 17.45 -16.97 -18.18
C SER A 64 18.39 -17.06 -19.39
N THR A 65 19.24 -16.04 -19.63
CA THR A 65 20.26 -16.08 -20.70
C THR A 65 21.33 -17.14 -20.48
N CYS A 66 21.59 -17.52 -19.23
CA CYS A 66 22.48 -18.61 -18.88
C CYS A 66 21.79 -19.99 -18.85
N GLY A 67 20.52 -20.09 -19.29
CA GLY A 67 19.75 -21.33 -19.27
C GLY A 67 19.24 -21.76 -17.88
N TYR A 68 19.28 -20.88 -16.88
CA TYR A 68 18.78 -21.15 -15.53
C TYR A 68 17.45 -20.41 -15.25
N ASP A 69 16.37 -21.17 -15.09
CA ASP A 69 15.08 -20.63 -14.64
C ASP A 69 15.10 -20.40 -13.12
N PHE A 70 15.34 -19.15 -12.72
CA PHE A 70 15.38 -18.77 -11.31
C PHE A 70 13.96 -18.62 -10.72
N LYS A 71 13.31 -19.76 -10.47
CA LYS A 71 11.91 -19.86 -10.01
C LYS A 71 11.56 -18.99 -8.81
N LEU A 72 12.43 -18.95 -7.79
CA LEU A 72 12.19 -18.12 -6.61
C LEU A 72 12.11 -16.64 -6.97
N LEU A 73 13.06 -16.14 -7.77
CA LEU A 73 13.11 -14.73 -8.17
C LEU A 73 11.93 -14.36 -9.08
N LYS A 74 11.56 -15.26 -10.00
CA LYS A 74 10.34 -15.15 -10.82
C LYS A 74 9.08 -15.01 -9.97
N GLY A 75 8.95 -15.84 -8.93
CA GLY A 75 7.87 -15.77 -7.94
C GLY A 75 7.86 -14.43 -7.20
N VAL A 76 9.03 -13.94 -6.77
CA VAL A 76 9.16 -12.66 -6.07
C VAL A 76 8.68 -11.48 -6.93
N ILE A 77 9.08 -11.44 -8.21
CA ILE A 77 8.69 -10.38 -9.15
C ILE A 77 7.18 -10.42 -9.43
N SER A 78 6.66 -11.61 -9.75
CA SER A 78 5.24 -11.79 -10.09
C SER A 78 4.31 -11.49 -8.91
N ALA A 79 4.62 -11.99 -7.72
CA ALA A 79 3.83 -11.70 -6.52
C ALA A 79 3.89 -10.22 -6.13
N ASN A 80 5.05 -9.55 -6.28
CA ASN A 80 5.13 -8.11 -6.05
C ASN A 80 4.21 -7.32 -7.00
N LYS A 81 4.15 -7.70 -8.29
CA LYS A 81 3.21 -7.09 -9.25
C LYS A 81 1.76 -7.32 -8.85
N ARG A 82 1.39 -8.56 -8.53
CA ARG A 82 0.03 -8.94 -8.08
C ARG A 82 -0.39 -8.19 -6.81
N GLN A 83 0.54 -7.84 -5.93
CA GLN A 83 0.24 -7.11 -4.70
C GLN A 83 -0.53 -5.81 -4.94
N ARG A 84 -0.25 -5.06 -6.02
CA ARG A 84 -0.99 -3.82 -6.36
C ARG A 84 -2.45 -4.09 -6.70
N GLU A 85 -2.69 -5.16 -7.45
CA GLU A 85 -4.03 -5.58 -7.83
C GLU A 85 -4.82 -6.04 -6.60
N LEU A 86 -4.18 -6.70 -5.65
CA LEU A 86 -4.80 -7.06 -4.36
C LEU A 86 -5.17 -5.82 -3.53
N MET A 87 -4.36 -4.75 -3.58
CA MET A 87 -4.72 -3.48 -2.93
C MET A 87 -5.94 -2.84 -3.62
N LEU A 88 -6.02 -2.88 -4.96
CA LEU A 88 -7.20 -2.44 -5.70
C LEU A 88 -8.44 -3.25 -5.30
N GLU A 89 -8.34 -4.58 -5.25
CA GLU A 89 -9.44 -5.46 -4.83
C GLU A 89 -9.91 -5.14 -3.41
N LYS A 90 -8.98 -4.86 -2.49
CA LYS A 90 -9.28 -4.40 -1.12
C LYS A 90 -10.05 -3.08 -1.12
N ILE A 91 -9.66 -2.11 -1.97
CA ILE A 91 -10.39 -0.85 -2.12
C ILE A 91 -11.80 -1.08 -2.67
N LYS A 92 -11.93 -1.89 -3.73
CA LYS A 92 -13.23 -2.25 -4.34
C LYS A 92 -14.14 -2.98 -3.36
N HIS A 93 -13.59 -3.79 -2.45
CA HIS A 93 -14.39 -4.51 -1.46
C HIS A 93 -15.19 -3.57 -0.55
N HIS A 94 -14.64 -2.41 -0.19
CA HIS A 94 -15.29 -1.44 0.70
C HIS A 94 -16.12 -0.39 -0.02
N ILE A 95 -15.70 0.02 -1.21
CA ILE A 95 -16.36 1.11 -1.95
C ILE A 95 -17.39 0.56 -2.96
N GLY A 96 -17.20 -0.66 -3.46
CA GLY A 96 -17.99 -1.24 -4.55
C GLY A 96 -17.54 -0.71 -5.91
N ASN A 97 -18.50 -0.23 -6.71
CA ASN A 97 -18.21 0.39 -8.01
C ASN A 97 -17.44 1.70 -7.82
N LEU A 98 -16.28 1.82 -8.47
CA LEU A 98 -15.39 2.97 -8.34
C LEU A 98 -15.71 4.11 -9.33
N LYS A 99 -16.54 3.87 -10.34
CA LYS A 99 -16.86 4.88 -11.35
C LYS A 99 -17.49 6.13 -10.72
N GLY A 100 -16.80 7.26 -10.84
CA GLY A 100 -17.23 8.55 -10.29
C GLY A 100 -17.00 8.71 -8.78
N LYS A 101 -16.37 7.73 -8.11
CA LYS A 101 -16.02 7.81 -6.69
C LYS A 101 -14.74 8.61 -6.51
N THR A 102 -14.71 9.46 -5.49
CA THR A 102 -13.52 10.25 -5.18
C THR A 102 -12.71 9.57 -4.08
N ILE A 103 -11.45 9.24 -4.38
CA ILE A 103 -10.55 8.56 -3.44
C ILE A 103 -9.39 9.51 -3.10
N GLY A 104 -9.21 9.77 -1.81
CA GLY A 104 -8.07 10.50 -1.30
C GLY A 104 -6.86 9.58 -1.14
N ILE A 105 -5.70 9.94 -1.68
CA ILE A 105 -4.46 9.17 -1.59
C ILE A 105 -3.41 9.99 -0.83
N LEU A 106 -2.97 9.47 0.32
CA LEU A 106 -1.83 10.00 1.05
C LEU A 106 -0.59 9.16 0.77
N GLY A 107 0.41 9.80 0.17
CA GLY A 107 1.67 9.18 -0.22
C GLY A 107 1.70 8.77 -1.70
N LEU A 108 2.73 9.25 -2.41
CA LEU A 108 2.97 9.04 -3.83
C LEU A 108 4.37 8.46 -4.07
N ALA A 109 5.35 8.85 -3.26
CA ALA A 109 6.70 8.28 -3.30
C ALA A 109 6.70 6.78 -2.98
N PHE A 110 7.71 6.04 -3.45
CA PHE A 110 7.76 4.58 -3.21
C PHE A 110 8.01 4.21 -1.74
N LYS A 111 8.58 5.13 -0.97
CA LYS A 111 8.83 5.09 0.48
C LYS A 111 8.88 6.52 1.02
N GLN A 112 8.84 6.67 2.33
CA GLN A 112 9.02 7.98 2.97
C GLN A 112 10.42 8.58 2.75
N ASN A 113 10.53 9.90 2.92
CA ASN A 113 11.75 10.72 2.86
C ASN A 113 12.42 10.77 1.48
N THR A 114 11.64 10.73 0.41
CA THR A 114 12.12 10.91 -0.96
C THR A 114 10.98 11.40 -1.85
N ASP A 115 11.32 12.11 -2.92
CA ASP A 115 10.44 12.50 -4.02
C ASP A 115 10.41 11.46 -5.16
N ASP A 116 11.14 10.35 -5.01
CA ASP A 116 11.29 9.32 -6.04
C ASP A 116 9.99 8.50 -6.17
N ILE A 117 9.40 8.58 -7.36
CA ILE A 117 8.17 7.87 -7.73
C ILE A 117 8.45 6.68 -8.65
N ARG A 118 9.70 6.42 -9.03
CA ARG A 118 10.05 5.34 -9.96
C ARG A 118 9.60 4.00 -9.38
N LYS A 119 8.74 3.30 -10.13
CA LYS A 119 8.15 2.01 -9.72
C LYS A 119 7.42 2.09 -8.36
N SER A 120 6.88 3.24 -8.01
CA SER A 120 6.11 3.42 -6.77
C SER A 120 4.82 2.59 -6.79
N PRO A 121 4.56 1.77 -5.76
CA PRO A 121 3.29 1.04 -5.65
C PRO A 121 2.08 1.98 -5.61
N ALA A 122 2.22 3.17 -5.03
CA ALA A 122 1.14 4.15 -4.95
C ALA A 122 0.71 4.62 -6.36
N ILE A 123 1.68 4.86 -7.24
CA ILE A 123 1.43 5.27 -8.63
C ILE A 123 0.75 4.14 -9.41
N ASP A 124 1.24 2.91 -9.27
CA ASP A 124 0.62 1.73 -9.91
C ASP A 124 -0.86 1.59 -9.47
N ILE A 125 -1.15 1.75 -8.17
CA ILE A 125 -2.50 1.67 -7.61
C ILE A 125 -3.38 2.82 -8.13
N ILE A 126 -2.88 4.05 -8.17
CA ILE A 126 -3.60 5.20 -8.75
C ILE A 126 -3.99 4.92 -10.20
N ILE A 127 -3.07 4.41 -11.01
CA ILE A 127 -3.34 4.06 -12.42
C ILE A 127 -4.45 3.01 -12.52
N LEU A 128 -4.45 2.01 -11.63
CA LEU A 128 -5.52 1.01 -11.58
C LEU A 128 -6.88 1.62 -11.18
N LEU A 129 -6.90 2.52 -10.20
CA LEU A 129 -8.12 3.21 -9.76
C LEU A 129 -8.70 4.10 -10.87
N LEU A 130 -7.85 4.83 -11.60
CA LEU A 130 -8.26 5.66 -12.74
C LEU A 130 -8.88 4.81 -13.85
N LYS A 131 -8.33 3.61 -14.13
CA LYS A 131 -8.89 2.67 -15.11
C LYS A 131 -10.29 2.18 -14.72
N GLU A 132 -10.59 2.12 -13.43
CA GLU A 132 -11.91 1.78 -12.88
C GLU A 132 -12.85 3.00 -12.81
N GLY A 133 -12.40 4.17 -13.28
CA GLY A 133 -13.19 5.40 -13.35
C GLY A 133 -13.27 6.18 -12.04
N ALA A 134 -12.38 5.92 -11.07
CA ALA A 134 -12.27 6.72 -9.86
C ALA A 134 -11.68 8.10 -10.15
N LEU A 135 -12.07 9.08 -9.33
CA LEU A 135 -11.45 10.40 -9.27
C LEU A 135 -10.45 10.40 -8.12
N ILE A 136 -9.27 10.97 -8.33
CA ILE A 136 -8.17 10.93 -7.35
C ILE A 136 -7.87 12.33 -6.84
N ARG A 137 -7.92 12.48 -5.53
CA ARG A 137 -7.30 13.59 -4.78
C ARG A 137 -6.04 13.05 -4.13
N CYS A 138 -4.92 13.75 -4.18
CA CYS A 138 -3.69 13.23 -3.63
C CYS A 138 -2.80 14.29 -2.99
N PHE A 139 -2.00 13.81 -2.04
CA PHE A 139 -0.95 14.58 -1.40
C PHE A 139 0.25 13.69 -1.03
N ASP A 140 1.44 14.21 -1.23
CA ASP A 140 2.71 13.67 -0.75
C ASP A 140 3.62 14.84 -0.34
N PRO A 141 4.40 14.73 0.75
CA PRO A 141 5.30 15.81 1.18
C PRO A 141 6.32 16.26 0.13
N LEU A 142 6.86 15.32 -0.67
CA LEU A 142 8.00 15.60 -1.55
C LEU A 142 7.74 15.21 -3.01
N ALA A 143 6.84 14.27 -3.29
CA ALA A 143 6.69 13.67 -4.62
C ALA A 143 5.62 14.32 -5.52
N MET A 144 5.04 15.45 -5.12
CA MET A 144 3.93 16.09 -5.85
C MET A 144 4.33 16.50 -7.27
N ASP A 145 5.44 17.20 -7.43
CA ASP A 145 5.86 17.72 -8.74
C ASP A 145 6.28 16.60 -9.70
N ASN A 146 7.00 15.59 -9.19
CA ASN A 146 7.38 14.43 -9.99
C ASN A 146 6.14 13.64 -10.43
N THR A 147 5.14 13.50 -9.56
CA THR A 147 3.89 12.82 -9.92
C THR A 147 3.10 13.63 -10.93
N ARG A 148 3.01 14.96 -10.78
CA ARG A 148 2.30 15.85 -11.70
C ARG A 148 2.83 15.76 -13.14
N LYS A 149 4.14 15.54 -13.31
CA LYS A 149 4.76 15.35 -14.64
C LYS A 149 4.20 14.12 -15.38
N ILE A 150 3.87 13.05 -14.66
CA ILE A 150 3.41 11.78 -15.27
C ILE A 150 1.89 11.56 -15.20
N LEU A 151 1.22 12.20 -14.23
CA LEU A 151 -0.22 12.12 -14.00
C LEU A 151 -0.78 13.54 -13.77
N PRO A 152 -0.82 14.41 -14.80
CA PRO A 152 -1.19 15.81 -14.62
C PRO A 152 -2.66 16.02 -14.23
N ASN A 153 -3.54 15.08 -14.57
CA ASN A 153 -4.99 15.22 -14.46
C ASN A 153 -5.58 14.77 -13.11
N LEU A 154 -4.75 14.62 -12.07
CA LEU A 154 -5.23 14.36 -10.71
C LEU A 154 -5.54 15.68 -10.00
N THR A 155 -6.31 15.62 -8.91
CA THR A 155 -6.43 16.75 -8.00
C THR A 155 -5.29 16.71 -6.98
N TYR A 156 -4.32 17.61 -7.14
CA TYR A 156 -3.20 17.78 -6.22
C TYR A 156 -3.56 18.76 -5.10
N CYS A 157 -3.60 18.27 -3.87
CA CYS A 157 -3.96 19.05 -2.69
C CYS A 157 -2.72 19.61 -1.97
N GLN A 158 -2.92 20.59 -1.09
CA GLN A 158 -1.84 21.24 -0.32
C GLN A 158 -1.48 20.48 0.95
N ASP A 159 -2.43 19.72 1.52
CA ASP A 159 -2.22 18.94 2.74
C ASP A 159 -3.13 17.70 2.81
N GLU A 160 -2.98 16.93 3.89
CA GLU A 160 -3.76 15.71 4.13
C GLU A 160 -5.25 15.97 4.34
N TYR A 161 -5.60 17.11 4.92
CA TYR A 161 -6.98 17.44 5.26
C TYR A 161 -7.75 17.91 4.03
N GLU A 162 -7.15 18.73 3.19
CA GLU A 162 -7.70 19.09 1.88
C GLU A 162 -7.85 17.84 1.00
N THR A 163 -6.89 16.91 1.06
CA THR A 163 -6.96 15.66 0.29
C THR A 163 -8.24 14.87 0.58
N VAL A 164 -8.64 14.75 1.84
CA VAL A 164 -9.78 13.91 2.25
C VAL A 164 -11.14 14.60 2.12
N GLU A 165 -11.18 15.91 1.91
CA GLU A 165 -12.43 16.67 1.82
C GLU A 165 -13.33 16.14 0.71
N GLY A 166 -14.54 15.68 1.09
CA GLY A 166 -15.53 15.16 0.16
C GLY A 166 -15.15 13.83 -0.50
N CYS A 167 -14.11 13.13 -0.04
CA CYS A 167 -13.75 11.80 -0.55
C CYS A 167 -14.70 10.72 -0.03
N ASP A 168 -14.94 9.69 -0.85
CA ASP A 168 -15.65 8.47 -0.49
C ASP A 168 -14.79 7.54 0.39
N ALA A 169 -13.46 7.60 0.24
CA ALA A 169 -12.51 6.87 1.08
C ALA A 169 -11.14 7.56 1.11
N LEU A 170 -10.39 7.32 2.19
CA LEU A 170 -8.97 7.64 2.30
C LEU A 170 -8.12 6.37 2.17
N VAL A 171 -7.08 6.42 1.34
CA VAL A 171 -6.04 5.40 1.21
C VAL A 171 -4.70 5.98 1.63
N ILE A 172 -3.98 5.29 2.53
CA ILE A 172 -2.59 5.62 2.88
C ILE A 172 -1.67 4.65 2.15
N ALA A 173 -0.89 5.16 1.19
CA ALA A 173 -0.05 4.36 0.30
C ALA A 173 1.46 4.41 0.62
N THR A 174 1.91 5.44 1.36
CA THR A 174 3.32 5.62 1.77
C THR A 174 3.42 6.01 3.23
N GLU A 175 4.37 5.41 3.95
CA GLU A 175 4.48 5.46 5.42
C GLU A 175 5.13 6.72 6.00
N TRP A 176 4.84 7.89 5.46
CA TRP A 176 5.37 9.15 5.96
C TRP A 176 5.05 9.35 7.45
N ASN A 177 6.05 9.80 8.22
CA ASN A 177 5.89 10.01 9.66
C ASN A 177 4.74 10.97 10.01
N GLN A 178 4.51 12.01 9.20
CA GLN A 178 3.40 12.95 9.42
C GLN A 178 2.02 12.26 9.34
N PHE A 179 1.88 11.23 8.50
CA PHE A 179 0.62 10.49 8.37
C PHE A 179 0.32 9.57 9.56
N ARG A 180 1.26 9.39 10.51
CA ARG A 180 1.05 8.58 11.71
C ARG A 180 0.26 9.30 12.80
N ASN A 181 0.24 10.63 12.76
CA ASN A 181 -0.30 11.48 13.82
C ASN A 181 -1.43 12.40 13.31
N LEU A 182 -2.19 11.96 12.30
CA LEU A 182 -3.29 12.75 11.77
C LEU A 182 -4.44 12.83 12.78
N ASP A 183 -5.17 13.94 12.78
CA ASP A 183 -6.44 14.04 13.50
C ASP A 183 -7.50 13.22 12.76
N LEU A 184 -7.65 11.96 13.18
CA LEU A 184 -8.62 11.03 12.61
C LEU A 184 -10.07 11.49 12.82
N LEU A 185 -10.38 12.24 13.88
CA LEU A 185 -11.73 12.76 14.09
C LEU A 185 -12.06 13.89 13.09
N LYS A 186 -11.07 14.73 12.77
CA LYS A 186 -11.18 15.72 11.69
C LYS A 186 -11.33 15.03 10.33
N ILE A 187 -10.49 14.04 10.01
CA ILE A 187 -10.60 13.26 8.77
C ILE A 187 -12.00 12.64 8.63
N LYS A 188 -12.53 12.05 9.71
CA LYS A 188 -13.85 11.43 9.70
C LYS A 188 -14.96 12.41 9.29
N LYS A 189 -14.87 13.67 9.74
CA LYS A 189 -15.84 14.72 9.41
C LYS A 189 -15.73 15.22 7.97
N LEU A 190 -14.53 15.16 7.38
CA LEU A 190 -14.25 15.64 6.03
C LEU A 190 -14.63 14.61 4.95
N LEU A 191 -14.56 13.32 5.27
CA LEU A 191 -14.98 12.25 4.37
C LEU A 191 -16.50 12.16 4.24
N LYS A 192 -16.99 11.79 3.04
CA LYS A 192 -18.41 11.43 2.82
C LYS A 192 -18.78 10.14 3.54
N SER A 193 -17.83 9.21 3.62
CA SER A 193 -17.97 7.93 4.30
C SER A 193 -16.67 7.64 5.03
N PRO A 194 -16.70 7.21 6.30
CA PRO A 194 -15.50 7.08 7.11
C PRO A 194 -14.74 5.78 6.77
N ILE A 195 -14.36 5.61 5.51
CA ILE A 195 -13.59 4.47 5.01
C ILE A 195 -12.10 4.85 4.99
N LEU A 196 -11.29 4.12 5.75
CA LEU A 196 -9.83 4.29 5.81
C LEU A 196 -9.13 2.98 5.47
N LEU A 197 -8.38 3.00 4.38
CA LEU A 197 -7.64 1.86 3.84
C LEU A 197 -6.14 2.11 4.00
N ASP A 198 -5.54 1.47 4.98
CA ASP A 198 -4.14 1.71 5.36
C ASP A 198 -3.23 0.64 4.76
N LEU A 199 -2.65 0.94 3.60
CA LEU A 199 -1.81 -0.02 2.89
C LEU A 199 -0.43 -0.17 3.54
N ARG A 200 -0.12 0.61 4.58
CA ARG A 200 1.17 0.59 5.29
C ARG A 200 1.04 0.20 6.77
N ASN A 201 -0.17 -0.11 7.23
CA ASN A 201 -0.47 -0.49 8.60
C ASN A 201 0.07 0.51 9.65
N LEU A 202 -0.06 1.81 9.39
CA LEU A 202 0.26 2.89 10.33
C LEU A 202 -0.63 2.88 11.57
N TYR A 203 -1.91 2.56 11.39
CA TYR A 203 -2.91 2.63 12.45
C TYR A 203 -3.25 1.26 13.04
N ASP A 204 -3.66 1.28 14.31
CA ASP A 204 -4.18 0.10 14.99
C ASP A 204 -5.64 -0.17 14.57
N PRO A 205 -5.97 -1.37 14.05
CA PRO A 205 -7.31 -1.66 13.54
C PRO A 205 -8.42 -1.46 14.56
N ASP A 206 -8.21 -1.86 15.81
CA ASP A 206 -9.26 -1.84 16.83
C ASP A 206 -9.53 -0.41 17.27
N LYS A 207 -8.47 0.36 17.57
CA LYS A 207 -8.59 1.79 17.91
C LYS A 207 -9.27 2.60 16.81
N THR A 208 -8.87 2.39 15.55
CA THR A 208 -9.46 3.13 14.43
C THR A 208 -10.92 2.78 14.19
N LYS A 209 -11.31 1.51 14.38
CA LYS A 209 -12.72 1.08 14.32
C LYS A 209 -13.54 1.66 15.47
N THR A 210 -12.99 1.77 16.69
CA THR A 210 -13.67 2.44 17.81
C THR A 210 -13.97 3.92 17.54
N LEU A 211 -13.16 4.59 16.72
CA LEU A 211 -13.45 5.95 16.24
C LEU A 211 -14.58 6.01 15.18
N GLY A 212 -15.11 4.85 14.77
CA GLY A 212 -16.21 4.70 13.83
C GLY A 212 -15.80 4.75 12.37
N PHE A 213 -14.56 4.36 12.06
CA PHE A 213 -14.13 4.10 10.69
C PHE A 213 -14.42 2.67 10.26
N ILE A 214 -14.80 2.50 9.00
CA ILE A 214 -14.57 1.26 8.28
C ILE A 214 -13.09 1.21 7.95
N TYR A 215 -12.34 0.38 8.69
CA TYR A 215 -10.90 0.29 8.57
C TYR A 215 -10.45 -1.06 8.04
N GLU A 216 -9.54 -1.04 7.07
CA GLU A 216 -8.80 -2.22 6.64
C GLU A 216 -7.32 -1.92 6.38
N GLY A 217 -6.44 -2.73 6.98
CA GLY A 217 -5.01 -2.74 6.71
C GLY A 217 -4.59 -3.93 5.83
N VAL A 218 -3.29 -4.19 5.75
CA VAL A 218 -2.72 -5.33 4.98
C VAL A 218 -2.38 -6.47 5.94
N GLY A 219 -3.15 -7.57 5.88
CA GLY A 219 -2.95 -8.76 6.72
C GLY A 219 -3.35 -8.58 8.18
N ARG A 220 -4.32 -7.70 8.47
CA ARG A 220 -4.74 -7.35 9.83
C ARG A 220 -6.24 -7.55 10.08
N LYS A 221 -6.92 -8.30 9.20
CA LYS A 221 -8.34 -8.62 9.36
C LYS A 221 -8.51 -9.61 10.50
N LYS A 222 -9.23 -9.23 11.55
CA LYS A 222 -9.72 -10.16 12.58
C LYS A 222 -11.11 -10.66 12.16
N TYR A 223 -11.31 -11.98 12.06
CA TYR A 223 -12.67 -12.52 12.02
C TYR A 223 -13.24 -12.42 13.43
N ILE A 224 -14.30 -11.64 13.58
CA ILE A 224 -15.17 -11.77 14.74
C ILE A 224 -15.92 -13.08 14.50
N LYS A 225 -15.66 -14.11 15.31
CA LYS A 225 -16.51 -15.30 15.34
C LYS A 225 -17.95 -14.80 15.57
N LYS A 226 -18.83 -15.03 14.60
CA LYS A 226 -20.28 -14.93 14.80
C LYS A 226 -20.72 -16.00 15.78
#